data_AF-A0A5E4TPT4-F1
#
_entry.id   AF-A0A5E4TPT4-F1
#
_cell.length_a   1.000
_cell.length_b   1.000
_cell.length_c   1.000
_cell.angle_alpha   90.00
_cell.angle_beta   90.00
_cell.angle_gamma   90.00
#
_symmetry.space_group_name_H-M   'P 1'
#
loop_
_entity.id
_entity.type
_entity.pdbx_description
1 polymer ?
#
loop_
_entity_poly.entity_id
_entity_poly.type
_entity_poly.pdbx_seq_one_letter_code
_entity_poly.pdbx_strand_id
1 'polypeptide(L)' 'MHMMLIEGIDEPLMRSIRSRAAMYGRTPEEEVLTILDNVARVPGFRSLGEALLAMPNVGLDSDFERIN' A
#
# COMPACT_ATOMS: atom_id res chain seq x y z
N MET A 1 -4.30 -10.06 14.33
CA MET A 1 -2.86 -9.75 14.34
C MET A 1 -2.23 -10.61 13.26
N HIS A 2 -1.51 -10.03 12.31
CA HIS A 2 -0.88 -10.76 11.20
C HIS A 2 0.64 -10.67 11.35
N MET A 3 1.35 -11.73 10.97
CA MET A 3 2.81 -11.80 11.01
C MET A 3 3.33 -12.10 9.60
N MET A 4 4.39 -11.42 9.19
CA MET A 4 5.04 -11.58 7.89
C MET A 4 6.52 -11.90 8.13
N LEU A 5 7.04 -12.91 7.42
CA LEU A 5 8.46 -13.19 7.34
C LEU A 5 8.97 -12.66 6.01
N ILE A 6 10.06 -11.89 6.02
CA ILE A 6 10.68 -11.33 4.81
C ILE A 6 12.04 -12.00 4.64
N GLU A 7 12.19 -12.79 3.58
CA GLU A 7 13.47 -13.41 3.20
C GLU A 7 14.19 -12.59 2.13
N GLY A 8 15.50 -12.82 1.96
CA GLY A 8 16.29 -12.18 0.91
C GLY A 8 16.73 -10.73 1.20
N ILE A 9 16.65 -10.27 2.44
CA ILE A 9 17.19 -8.97 2.84
C ILE A 9 18.72 -9.05 2.82
N ASP A 10 19.36 -8.23 1.98
CA ASP A 10 20.80 -8.12 1.96
C ASP A 10 21.34 -7.25 3.10
N GLU A 11 22.61 -7.42 3.43
CA GLU A 11 23.24 -6.71 4.55
C GLU A 11 23.22 -5.17 4.38
N PRO A 12 23.46 -4.59 3.18
CA PRO A 12 23.30 -3.16 2.95
C PRO A 12 21.90 -2.63 3.28
N LEU A 13 20.84 -3.33 2.87
CA LEU A 13 19.47 -2.96 3.17
C LEU A 13 19.19 -3.04 4.67
N MET A 14 19.62 -4.13 5.33
CA MET A 14 19.44 -4.28 6.78
C MET A 14 20.14 -3.16 7.57
N ARG A 15 21.37 -2.77 7.16
CA ARG A 15 22.07 -1.63 7.77
C ARG A 15 21.33 -0.32 7.60
N SER A 16 20.78 -0.09 6.41
CA SER A 16 20.01 1.13 6.12
C SER A 16 18.74 1.21 6.96
N ILE A 17 18.02 0.10 7.12
CA ILE A 17 16.84 0.00 7.99
C ILE A 17 17.21 0.29 9.45
N ARG A 18 18.28 -0.33 9.98
CA ARG A 18 18.70 -0.10 11.37
C ARG A 18 19.10 1.35 11.63
N SER A 19 19.87 1.95 10.71
CA SER A 19 20.29 3.34 10.82
C SER A 19 19.09 4.29 10.86
N ARG A 20 18.12 4.07 9.97
CA ARG A 20 16.88 4.85 9.92
C ARG A 20 16.02 4.63 11.17
N ALA A 21 15.88 3.40 11.63
CA ALA A 21 15.14 3.07 12.85
C ALA A 21 15.74 3.79 14.07
N ALA A 22 17.07 3.79 14.21
CA ALA A 22 17.77 4.51 15.27
C ALA A 22 17.54 6.03 15.22
N MET A 23 17.52 6.62 14.02
CA MET A 23 17.22 8.04 13.83
C MET A 23 15.83 8.43 14.35
N TYR A 24 14.84 7.55 14.21
CA TYR A 24 13.46 7.79 14.67
C TYR A 24 13.15 7.18 16.04
N GLY A 25 14.13 6.57 16.73
CA GLY A 25 13.93 5.93 18.02
C GLY A 25 13.02 4.70 17.99
N ARG A 26 13.06 3.93 16.90
CA ARG A 26 12.21 2.76 16.62
C ARG A 26 13.03 1.48 16.55
N THR A 27 12.37 0.33 16.66
CA THR A 27 12.97 -0.95 16.27
C THR A 27 13.02 -1.08 14.73
N PRO A 28 13.90 -1.94 14.19
CA PRO A 28 13.92 -2.23 12.75
C PRO A 28 12.56 -2.71 12.21
N GLU A 29 11.83 -3.52 12.98
CA GLU A 29 10.51 -4.04 12.60
C GLU A 29 9.46 -2.92 12.53
N GLU A 30 9.44 -2.03 13.52
CA GLU A 30 8.56 -0.86 13.54
C GLU A 30 8.85 0.08 12.35
N GLU A 31 10.11 0.23 11.98
CA GLU A 31 10.49 1.05 10.83
C GLU A 31 10.08 0.40 9.50
N VAL A 32 10.25 -0.93 9.36
CA VAL A 32 9.76 -1.66 8.18
C VAL A 32 8.25 -1.53 8.05
N LEU A 33 7.51 -1.72 9.15
CA LEU A 33 6.06 -1.51 9.16
C LEU A 33 5.68 -0.09 8.78
N THR A 34 6.41 0.92 9.28
CA THR A 34 6.16 2.33 8.92
C THR A 34 6.41 2.59 7.44
N ILE A 35 7.47 2.03 6.87
CA ILE A 35 7.77 2.14 5.43
C ILE A 35 6.65 1.49 4.61
N LEU A 36 6.26 0.26 4.98
CA LEU A 36 5.16 -0.45 4.32
C LEU A 36 3.84 0.32 4.43
N ASP A 37 3.53 0.89 5.59
CA ASP A 37 2.30 1.68 5.80
C ASP A 37 2.24 2.88 4.85
N ASN A 38 3.36 3.59 4.70
CA ASN A 38 3.45 4.76 3.81
C ASN A 38 3.32 4.41 2.32
N VAL A 39 3.84 3.24 1.90
CA VAL A 39 3.85 2.84 0.49
C VAL A 39 2.58 2.07 0.11
N ALA A 40 2.15 1.13 0.94
CA ALA A 40 1.03 0.23 0.64
C ALA A 40 -0.34 0.91 0.74
N ARG A 41 -0.43 2.07 1.39
CA ARG A 41 -1.67 2.84 1.51
C ARG A 41 -1.87 3.87 0.39
N VAL A 42 -1.06 3.90 -0.67
CA VAL A 42 -1.17 4.93 -1.72
C VAL A 42 -1.31 4.35 -3.14
N PRO A 43 -2.38 4.69 -3.88
CA PRO A 43 -3.56 5.42 -3.41
C PRO A 43 -4.32 4.59 -2.35
N GLY A 44 -4.98 5.26 -1.41
CA GLY A 44 -5.75 4.61 -0.35
C GLY A 44 -6.61 3.48 -0.92
N PHE A 45 -6.66 2.35 -0.22
CA PHE A 45 -7.49 1.24 -0.61
C PHE A 45 -8.93 1.75 -0.74
N ARG A 46 -9.43 1.81 -1.98
CA ARG A 46 -10.85 2.06 -2.27
C ARG A 46 -11.42 0.72 -2.68
N SER A 47 -12.44 0.27 -1.97
CA SER A 47 -13.27 -0.83 -2.45
C SER A 47 -13.86 -0.47 -3.82
N LEU A 48 -14.20 -1.49 -4.60
CA LEU A 48 -14.90 -1.28 -5.87
C LEU A 48 -16.17 -0.44 -5.66
N GLY A 49 -16.90 -0.67 -4.56
CA GLY A 49 -18.08 0.11 -4.21
C GLY A 49 -17.79 1.59 -3.94
N GLU A 50 -16.75 1.90 -3.15
CA GLU A 50 -16.33 3.30 -2.91
C GLU A 50 -15.85 3.98 -4.19
N ALA A 51 -15.17 3.24 -5.07
CA ALA A 51 -14.76 3.77 -6.36
C ALA A 51 -15.97 4.09 -7.25
N LEU A 52 -16.97 3.20 -7.31
CA LEU A 52 -18.20 3.41 -8.07
C LEU A 52 -19.03 4.59 -7.51
N LEU A 53 -19.17 4.72 -6.19
CA LEU A 53 -19.88 5.84 -5.56
C LEU A 53 -19.18 7.20 -5.78
N ALA A 54 -17.85 7.19 -5.93
CA ALA A 54 -17.08 8.38 -6.23
C ALA A 54 -17.05 8.71 -7.74
N MET A 55 -17.58 7.86 -8.61
CA MET A 55 -17.67 8.17 -10.03
C MET A 55 -18.63 9.35 -10.24
N PRO A 56 -18.22 10.39 -10.99
CA PRO A 56 -19.14 11.44 -11.37
C PRO A 56 -20.26 10.86 -12.23
N ASN A 57 -21.45 11.46 -12.18
CA ASN A 57 -22.57 11.03 -13.01
C ASN A 57 -22.32 11.41 -14.48
N VAL A 58 -21.57 10.56 -15.18
CA VAL A 58 -21.18 10.70 -16.59
C VAL A 58 -21.33 9.37 -17.31
N GLY A 59 -21.57 9.42 -18.62
CA GLY A 59 -21.85 8.23 -19.44
C GLY A 59 -23.35 8.00 -19.68
N LEU A 60 -23.66 7.15 -20.65
CA LEU A 60 -25.01 6.73 -21.00
C LEU A 60 -25.09 5.20 -20.91
N ASP A 61 -26.28 4.66 -20.61
CA ASP A 61 -26.48 3.21 -20.59
C ASP A 61 -26.11 2.53 -21.92
N SER A 62 -26.23 3.27 -23.03
CA SER A 62 -25.79 2.86 -24.37
C SER A 62 -24.31 2.53 -24.47
N ASP A 63 -23.47 3.09 -23.59
CA ASP A 63 -22.02 2.82 -23.56
C ASP A 63 -21.71 1.38 -23.14
N PHE A 64 -22.68 0.70 -22.51
CA PHE A 64 -22.56 -0.68 -22.03
C PHE A 64 -23.42 -1.69 -22.82
N GLU A 65 -24.07 -1.26 -23.91
CA GLU A 65 -24.84 -2.17 -24.76
C GLU A 65 -23.93 -3.24 -25.36
N ARG A 66 -24.30 -4.51 -25.17
CA ARG A 66 -23.60 -5.64 -25.78
C ARG A 66 -24.08 -5.79 -27.22
N ILE A 67 -23.21 -5.48 -28.15
CA ILE A 67 -23.40 -5.80 -29.56
C ILE A 67 -23.03 -7.27 -29.74
N ASN A 68 -24.04 -8.12 -29.97
CA ASN A 68 -23.86 -9.52 -30.35
C ASN A 68 -23.65 -9.64 -31.85
#